data_AF-A0A920TR42-F1
#
_entry.id   AF-A0A920TR42-F1
#
_cell.length_a   1.000
_cell.length_b   1.000
_cell.length_c   1.000
_cell.angle_alpha   90.00
_cell.angle_beta   90.00
_cell.angle_gamma   90.00
#
_symmetry.space_group_name_H-M   'P 1'
#
loop_
_entity.id
_entity.type
_entity.pdbx_description
1 polymer ?
#
loop_
_entity_poly.entity_id
_entity_poly.type
_entity_poly.pdbx_seq_one_letter_code
_entity_poly.pdbx_strand_id
1 'polypeptide(L)'
;MKIKKKQKLAKEWFISLQNIICNNIEQLERKYGSNKKFKKNKWKHGEFRIIKGEVIEKGGVAFSNVVGKFSKEFAKKKPWNKK
;
A
#
# COMPACT_ATOMS: atom_id res chain seq x y z
N MET A 1 13.08 22.67 -2.65
CA MET A 1 12.88 21.35 -3.34
C MET A 1 11.46 21.29 -3.91
N LYS A 2 11.29 21.21 -5.24
CA LYS A 2 9.96 21.24 -5.92
C LYS A 2 9.04 20.12 -5.40
N ILE A 3 7.78 20.41 -5.09
CA ILE A 3 6.77 19.45 -4.52
C ILE A 3 6.71 18.13 -5.31
N LYS A 4 6.79 18.20 -6.64
CA LYS A 4 6.83 17.01 -7.52
C LYS A 4 7.97 16.04 -7.18
N LYS A 5 9.15 16.56 -6.79
CA LYS A 5 10.30 15.71 -6.37
C LYS A 5 9.98 14.99 -5.06
N LYS A 6 9.37 15.67 -4.09
CA LYS A 6 8.95 15.05 -2.82
C LYS A 6 7.90 13.96 -3.03
N GLN A 7 6.91 14.19 -3.90
CA GLN A 7 5.90 13.20 -4.25
C GLN A 7 6.50 11.95 -4.90
N LYS A 8 7.47 12.12 -5.80
CA LYS A 8 8.18 10.99 -6.43
C LYS A 8 8.94 10.16 -5.39
N LEU A 9 9.71 10.81 -4.51
CA LEU A 9 10.45 10.13 -3.45
C LEU A 9 9.51 9.37 -2.50
N ALA A 10 8.42 10.00 -2.08
CA ALA A 10 7.43 9.33 -1.23
C ALA A 10 6.84 8.09 -1.92
N LYS A 11 6.49 8.19 -3.20
CA LYS A 11 5.97 7.06 -3.98
C LYS A 11 6.96 5.89 -4.03
N GLU A 12 8.24 6.17 -4.33
CA GLU A 12 9.29 5.14 -4.37
C GLU A 12 9.49 4.49 -3.01
N TRP A 13 9.48 5.29 -1.94
CA TRP A 13 9.59 4.80 -0.57
C TRP A 13 8.44 3.86 -0.19
N PHE A 14 7.18 4.21 -0.49
CA PHE A 14 6.03 3.35 -0.20
C PHE A 14 6.04 2.04 -1.00
N ILE A 15 6.50 2.07 -2.26
CA ILE A 15 6.67 0.85 -3.06
C ILE A 15 7.74 -0.06 -2.42
N SER A 16 8.85 0.52 -1.97
CA SER A 16 9.90 -0.21 -1.25
C SER A 16 9.35 -0.84 0.03
N LEU A 17 8.60 -0.08 0.83
CA LEU A 17 7.96 -0.57 2.04
C LEU A 17 7.00 -1.74 1.77
N GLN A 18 6.16 -1.65 0.72
CA GLN A 18 5.29 -2.75 0.33
C GLN A 18 6.09 -4.01 -0.01
N ASN A 19 7.22 -3.88 -0.71
CA ASN A 19 8.10 -5.01 -1.03
C ASN A 19 8.71 -5.62 0.23
N ILE A 20 9.20 -4.78 1.15
CA ILE A 20 9.78 -5.24 2.43
C ILE A 20 8.74 -6.04 3.22
N ILE A 21 7.52 -5.51 3.38
CA ILE A 21 6.45 -6.19 4.12
C ILE A 21 6.10 -7.54 3.46
N CYS A 22 5.91 -7.56 2.14
CA CYS A 22 5.58 -8.79 1.42
C CYS A 22 6.68 -9.84 1.57
N ASN A 23 7.95 -9.45 1.38
CA ASN A 23 9.08 -10.37 1.47
C ASN A 23 9.23 -10.96 2.88
N ASN A 24 9.05 -10.15 3.93
CA ASN A 24 9.13 -10.65 5.31
C ASN A 24 8.02 -11.66 5.62
N ILE A 25 6.80 -11.41 5.14
CA ILE A 25 5.68 -12.35 5.31
C ILE A 25 5.92 -13.65 4.51
N GLU A 26 6.43 -13.56 3.28
CA GLU A 26 6.76 -14.77 2.50
C GLU A 26 7.89 -15.59 3.15
N GLN A 27 8.88 -14.93 3.76
CA GLN A 27 9.91 -15.59 4.56
C GLN A 27 9.32 -16.25 5.81
N LEU A 28 8.36 -15.60 6.47
CA LEU A 28 7.65 -16.15 7.62
C LEU A 28 6.90 -17.43 7.23
N GLU A 29 6.09 -17.39 6.16
CA GLU A 29 5.39 -18.57 5.64
C GLU A 29 6.38 -19.72 5.38
N ARG A 30 7.50 -19.43 4.69
CA ARG A 30 8.52 -20.43 4.36
C ARG A 30 9.16 -21.04 5.60
N LYS A 31 9.37 -20.24 6.66
CA LYS A 31 9.95 -20.71 7.92
C LYS A 31 9.07 -21.74 8.63
N TYR A 32 7.75 -21.63 8.49
CA TYR A 32 6.79 -22.56 9.08
C TYR A 32 6.28 -23.63 8.09
N GLY A 33 6.96 -23.80 6.94
CA GLY A 33 6.70 -24.88 5.99
C GLY A 33 5.72 -24.55 4.87
N SER A 34 5.19 -23.33 4.80
CA SER A 34 4.29 -22.92 3.73
C SER A 34 5.02 -22.10 2.65
N ASN A 35 4.78 -22.39 1.37
CA ASN A 35 5.39 -21.63 0.26
C ASN A 35 4.40 -20.68 -0.41
N LYS A 36 3.44 -20.13 0.36
CA LYS A 36 2.43 -19.21 -0.14
C LYS A 36 3.06 -17.85 -0.40
N LYS A 37 2.65 -17.23 -1.51
CA LYS A 37 3.20 -15.96 -2.00
C LYS A 37 2.10 -14.94 -2.22
N PHE A 38 2.48 -13.68 -2.21
CA PHE A 38 1.55 -12.59 -2.54
C PHE A 38 1.16 -12.61 -4.02
N LYS A 39 -0.14 -12.55 -4.27
CA LYS A 39 -0.70 -12.28 -5.60
C LYS A 39 -0.81 -10.77 -5.80
N LYS A 40 -0.14 -10.25 -6.83
CA LYS A 40 -0.15 -8.83 -7.18
C LYS A 40 -1.32 -8.51 -8.08
N ASN A 41 -2.10 -7.51 -7.69
CA ASN A 41 -3.21 -6.97 -8.47
C ASN A 41 -3.00 -5.46 -8.64
N LYS A 42 -2.87 -5.04 -9.90
CA LYS A 42 -2.73 -3.62 -10.24
C LYS A 42 -4.07 -3.04 -10.64
N TRP A 43 -4.29 -1.79 -10.28
CA TRP A 43 -5.44 -1.01 -10.70
C TRP A 43 -5.01 0.42 -11.02
N LYS A 44 -5.93 1.23 -11.58
CA LYS A 44 -5.62 2.55 -12.16
C LYS A 44 -4.83 3.48 -11.22
N HIS A 45 -5.02 3.36 -9.92
CA HIS A 45 -4.45 4.28 -8.93
C HIS A 45 -3.44 3.62 -7.98
N GLY A 46 -3.10 2.34 -8.15
CA GLY A 46 -2.25 1.66 -7.19
C GLY A 46 -1.97 0.19 -7.48
N GLU A 47 -1.44 -0.48 -6.47
CA GLU A 47 -1.19 -1.92 -6.46
C GLU A 47 -1.58 -2.47 -5.09
N PHE A 48 -2.36 -3.55 -5.07
CA PHE A 48 -2.61 -4.31 -3.86
C PHE A 48 -2.12 -5.74 -4.03
N ARG A 49 -1.64 -6.31 -2.93
CA ARG A 49 -1.06 -7.64 -2.89
C ARG A 49 -1.77 -8.44 -1.83
N ILE A 50 -2.28 -9.61 -2.19
CA ILE A 50 -3.02 -10.47 -1.25
C ILE A 50 -2.30 -11.81 -1.12
N ILE A 51 -2.18 -12.28 0.11
CA ILE A 51 -1.74 -13.64 0.43
C ILE A 51 -2.87 -14.37 1.14
N LYS A 52 -2.99 -15.67 0.84
CA LYS A 52 -3.76 -16.63 1.64
C LYS A 52 -2.79 -17.74 1.99
N GLY A 53 -2.30 -17.68 3.23
CA GLY A 53 -1.22 -18.47 3.78
C GLY A 53 -1.71 -19.60 4.68
N GLU A 54 -0.77 -20.35 5.22
CA GLU A 54 -1.04 -21.28 6.33
C GLU A 54 -0.65 -20.66 7.67
N VAL A 55 0.35 -19.78 7.68
CA VAL A 55 0.70 -18.97 8.87
C VAL A 55 -0.21 -17.76 8.98
N ILE A 56 -0.39 -17.04 7.87
CA ILE A 56 -1.29 -15.90 7.73
C ILE A 56 -2.48 -16.36 6.89
N GLU A 57 -3.59 -16.69 7.54
CA GLU A 57 -4.83 -17.14 6.87
C GLU A 57 -5.21 -16.20 5.71
N LYS A 58 -5.13 -14.88 5.94
CA LYS A 58 -5.35 -13.86 4.92
C LYS A 58 -4.62 -12.56 5.24
N GLY A 59 -3.79 -12.11 4.31
CA GLY A 59 -3.04 -10.86 4.41
C GLY A 59 -3.21 -9.99 3.17
N GLY A 60 -3.20 -8.67 3.35
CA GLY A 60 -3.33 -7.71 2.26
C GLY A 60 -2.43 -6.50 2.46
N VAL A 61 -1.61 -6.18 1.46
CA VAL A 61 -0.75 -4.97 1.46
C VAL A 61 -1.13 -4.11 0.26
N ALA A 62 -1.73 -2.95 0.51
CA ALA A 62 -2.19 -2.04 -0.53
C ALA A 62 -1.40 -0.74 -0.55
N PHE A 63 -1.05 -0.27 -1.75
CA PHE A 63 -0.49 1.05 -1.99
C PHE A 63 -1.30 1.75 -3.09
N SER A 64 -1.67 3.00 -2.85
CA SER A 64 -2.38 3.83 -3.83
C SER A 64 -1.79 5.22 -3.89
N ASN A 65 -1.59 5.73 -5.10
CA ASN A 65 -1.14 7.08 -5.37
C ASN A 65 -2.24 7.84 -6.12
N VAL A 66 -3.12 8.50 -5.36
CA VAL A 66 -4.28 9.23 -5.88
C VAL A 66 -3.93 10.71 -6.00
N VAL A 67 -4.24 11.30 -7.15
CA VAL A 67 -4.10 12.74 -7.41
C VAL A 67 -5.45 13.27 -7.88
N GLY A 68 -5.93 14.33 -7.25
CA GLY A 68 -7.22 14.93 -7.58
C GLY A 68 -7.59 16.08 -6.64
N LYS A 69 -8.78 16.63 -6.87
CA LYS A 69 -9.39 17.62 -5.96
C LYS A 69 -10.28 16.88 -4.95
N PHE A 70 -10.32 17.37 -3.72
CA PHE A 70 -11.29 16.87 -2.75
C PHE A 70 -12.71 17.23 -3.20
N SER A 71 -13.68 16.34 -2.97
CA SER A 71 -15.09 16.67 -3.14
C SER A 71 -15.51 17.72 -2.11
N LYS A 72 -16.53 18.53 -2.43
CA LYS A 72 -17.04 19.57 -1.50
C LYS A 72 -17.41 18.99 -0.13
N GLU A 73 -18.04 17.82 -0.12
CA GLU A 73 -18.43 17.12 1.10
C GLU A 73 -17.22 16.61 1.90
N PHE A 74 -16.20 16.06 1.24
CA PHE A 74 -15.01 15.58 1.92
C PHE A 74 -14.15 16.71 2.47
N ALA A 75 -14.08 17.84 1.75
CA ALA A 75 -13.40 19.04 2.21
C ALA A 75 -14.02 19.58 3.51
N LYS A 76 -15.36 19.66 3.60
CA LYS A 76 -16.07 20.07 4.83
C LYS A 76 -15.74 19.20 6.05
N LYS A 77 -15.48 17.90 5.85
CA LYS A 77 -15.11 16.95 6.92
C LYS A 77 -13.65 17.06 7.36
N LYS A 78 -12.81 17.85 6.67
CA LYS A 78 -11.40 17.99 7.06
C LYS A 78 -11.24 18.92 8.27
N PRO A 79 -10.29 18.60 9.18
CA PRO A 79 -10.11 19.33 10.43
C PRO A 79 -9.79 20.81 10.24
N TRP A 80 -9.26 21.22 9.08
CA TRP A 80 -8.98 22.63 8.77
C TRP A 80 -10.21 23.45 8.35
N ASN A 81 -11.32 22.82 7.96
CA ASN A 81 -12.54 23.51 7.51
C ASN A 81 -13.53 23.83 8.65
N LYS A 82 -13.13 23.64 9.92
CA LYS A 82 -13.94 23.98 11.11
C LYS A 82 -13.69 25.41 11.64
N LYS A 83 -13.12 26.30 10.82
CA LYS A 83 -12.98 27.72 11.16
C LYS A 83 -14.18 28.51 10.66
#